data_AF-A0A7K4WE89-F1
#
_entry.id   AF-A0A7K4WE89-F1
#
_cell.length_a   1.000
_cell.length_b   1.000
_cell.length_c   1.000
_cell.angle_alpha   90.00
_cell.angle_beta   90.00
_cell.angle_gamma   90.00
#
_symmetry.space_group_name_H-M   'P 1'
#
loop_
_entity.id
_entity.type
_entity.pdbx_description
1 polymer ?
#
loop_
_entity_poly.entity_id
_entity_poly.type
_entity_poly.pdbx_seq_one_letter_code
_entity_poly.pdbx_strand_id
1 'polypeptide(L)'
;PLGLKEGVLPTKRSGLSNAGGNFFMAGAGFSFIFSWLLMLLVMIIFLLGGNVYMLFCESWRNQQLFQLLDTPGLIPGFNLSELLGQEGDATNFSEIYRQCQQDASLWKSLHLDQSVSLDKLLNISQYTGEISTAFEKMNITLSPISLLNQTQEDMLLHASQAGQPPNFTLTLEQLEQNVTKGNLLDLATELEQLAEKLDMDVKEDLEEKARTLRKLDKEMQADFSGPLQSLKKNIHSVQSGAAQLEDQTRTALDKAKKTQEFLEKETPNIIKNETRAFLEQLLDFFETYISWAKSRLTEDVARCKPVAQALDNVEVIGCDYIMDSVNAFWFSLGWCTLFLLPSIILAVRLAKFYRRMDIADVY
;
A
#
# COMPACT_ATOMS: atom_id res chain seq x y z
N PRO A 1 -29.38 22.07 -78.00
CA PRO A 1 -28.28 22.67 -77.21
C PRO A 1 -28.02 24.14 -77.61
N LEU A 2 -28.01 25.07 -76.65
CA LEU A 2 -27.85 26.50 -76.92
C LEU A 2 -26.53 26.79 -77.66
N GLY A 3 -26.62 27.20 -78.93
CA GLY A 3 -25.50 27.73 -79.71
C GLY A 3 -25.39 27.16 -81.13
N LEU A 4 -25.47 25.84 -81.29
CA LEU A 4 -25.34 25.15 -82.59
C LEU A 4 -26.74 24.85 -83.16
N LYS A 5 -27.07 25.42 -84.33
CA LYS A 5 -28.30 25.13 -85.06
C LYS A 5 -27.96 24.19 -86.23
N GLU A 6 -28.63 23.04 -86.30
CA GLU A 6 -28.45 22.09 -87.39
C GLU A 6 -28.83 22.72 -88.74
N GLY A 7 -28.06 22.42 -89.80
CA GLY A 7 -28.32 22.92 -91.16
C GLY A 7 -27.91 24.37 -91.47
N VAL A 8 -27.25 25.09 -90.54
CA VAL A 8 -26.79 26.46 -90.77
C VAL A 8 -25.40 26.49 -91.43
N LEU A 9 -25.27 27.26 -92.52
CA LEU A 9 -24.00 27.50 -93.22
C LEU A 9 -22.90 27.98 -92.24
N PRO A 10 -21.63 27.52 -92.38
CA PRO A 10 -20.54 27.87 -91.46
C PRO A 10 -20.30 29.36 -91.25
N THR A 11 -20.65 30.21 -92.23
CA THR A 11 -20.57 31.67 -92.18
C THR A 11 -21.65 32.35 -91.33
N LYS A 12 -22.76 31.66 -91.05
CA LYS A 12 -23.93 32.18 -90.30
C LYS A 12 -24.07 31.61 -88.88
N ARG A 13 -23.05 30.92 -88.35
CA ARG A 13 -23.06 30.34 -86.99
C ARG A 13 -23.21 31.41 -85.91
N SER A 14 -23.86 31.10 -84.78
CA SER A 14 -24.10 32.07 -83.70
C SER A 14 -22.80 32.55 -83.02
N GLY A 15 -22.83 33.72 -82.38
CA GLY A 15 -21.68 34.24 -81.62
C GLY A 15 -21.27 33.31 -80.47
N LEU A 16 -22.24 32.70 -79.79
CA LEU A 16 -22.02 31.72 -78.73
C LEU A 16 -21.31 30.45 -79.25
N SER A 17 -21.71 29.96 -80.43
CA SER A 17 -21.03 28.84 -81.09
C SER A 17 -19.58 29.18 -81.42
N ASN A 18 -19.33 30.37 -81.98
CA ASN A 18 -17.98 30.81 -82.32
C ASN A 18 -17.09 30.94 -81.08
N ALA A 19 -17.63 31.51 -79.99
CA ALA A 19 -16.94 31.61 -78.71
C ALA A 19 -16.57 30.21 -78.15
N GLY A 20 -17.50 29.25 -78.20
CA GLY A 20 -17.22 27.86 -77.79
C GLY A 20 -16.13 27.19 -78.64
N GLY A 21 -16.13 27.43 -79.95
CA GLY A 21 -15.09 26.93 -80.85
C GLY A 21 -13.70 27.55 -80.60
N ASN A 22 -13.64 28.84 -80.27
CA ASN A 22 -12.41 29.50 -79.84
C ASN A 22 -11.94 28.99 -78.48
N PHE A 23 -12.85 28.70 -77.55
CA PHE A 23 -12.53 28.12 -76.26
C PHE A 23 -11.94 26.70 -76.40
N PHE A 24 -12.49 25.86 -77.27
CA PHE A 24 -11.89 24.54 -77.59
C PHE A 24 -10.48 24.65 -78.16
N MET A 25 -10.23 25.62 -79.06
CA MET A 25 -8.89 25.86 -79.61
C MET A 25 -7.91 26.42 -78.58
N ALA A 26 -8.36 27.34 -77.72
CA ALA A 26 -7.56 27.86 -76.62
C ALA A 26 -7.22 26.75 -75.60
N GLY A 27 -8.20 25.90 -75.25
CA GLY A 27 -7.99 24.74 -74.38
C GLY A 27 -7.05 23.70 -74.97
N ALA A 28 -7.13 23.43 -76.28
CA ALA A 28 -6.18 22.56 -76.98
C ALA A 28 -4.77 23.15 -76.99
N GLY A 29 -4.63 24.45 -77.23
CA GLY A 29 -3.35 25.15 -77.16
C GLY A 29 -2.74 25.13 -75.76
N PHE A 30 -3.53 25.43 -74.73
CA PHE A 30 -3.11 25.36 -73.32
C PHE A 30 -2.69 23.94 -72.94
N SER A 31 -3.52 22.94 -73.28
CA SER A 31 -3.21 21.53 -73.01
C SER A 31 -1.89 21.12 -73.68
N PHE A 32 -1.63 21.55 -74.91
CA PHE A 32 -0.37 21.27 -75.60
C PHE A 32 0.84 21.92 -74.92
N ILE A 33 0.73 23.20 -74.52
CA ILE A 33 1.82 23.94 -73.86
C ILE A 33 2.17 23.33 -72.50
N PHE A 34 1.18 22.92 -71.71
CA PHE A 34 1.38 22.42 -70.35
C PHE A 34 1.47 20.88 -70.25
N SER A 35 1.20 20.12 -71.32
CA SER A 35 1.20 18.65 -71.29
C SER A 35 2.56 18.07 -70.89
N TRP A 36 3.67 18.65 -71.35
CA TRP A 36 5.00 18.15 -71.01
C TRP A 36 5.36 18.43 -69.54
N LEU A 37 4.93 19.57 -69.01
CA LEU A 37 5.08 19.91 -67.58
C LEU A 37 4.28 18.96 -66.71
N LEU A 38 3.03 18.68 -67.08
CA LEU A 38 2.17 17.74 -66.36
C LEU A 38 2.75 16.32 -66.40
N MET A 39 3.23 15.87 -67.57
CA MET A 39 3.87 14.57 -67.73
C MET A 39 5.14 14.44 -66.89
N LEU A 40 5.99 15.47 -66.88
CA LEU A 40 7.21 15.54 -66.05
C LEU A 40 6.86 15.49 -64.55
N LEU A 41 5.86 16.25 -64.11
CA LEU A 41 5.40 16.26 -62.73
C LEU A 41 4.92 14.86 -62.30
N VAL A 42 4.06 14.22 -63.10
CA VAL A 42 3.56 12.86 -62.82
C VAL A 42 4.73 11.87 -62.76
N MET A 43 5.70 11.96 -63.69
CA MET A 43 6.87 11.07 -63.69
C MET A 43 7.70 11.21 -62.41
N ILE A 44 7.97 12.43 -61.95
CA ILE A 44 8.73 12.66 -60.73
C ILE A 44 7.99 12.09 -59.51
N ILE A 45 6.69 12.41 -59.38
CA ILE A 45 5.91 11.94 -58.23
C ILE A 45 5.73 10.43 -58.26
N PHE A 46 5.55 9.82 -59.43
CA PHE A 46 5.50 8.36 -59.59
C PHE A 46 6.80 7.69 -59.16
N LEU A 47 7.94 8.19 -59.65
CA LEU A 47 9.24 7.62 -59.29
C LEU A 47 9.52 7.77 -57.80
N LEU A 48 9.26 8.95 -57.23
CA LEU A 48 9.48 9.15 -55.80
C LEU A 48 8.49 8.37 -54.94
N GLY A 49 7.18 8.49 -55.21
CA GLY A 49 6.13 7.84 -54.43
C GLY A 49 6.20 6.32 -54.49
N GLY A 50 6.33 5.76 -55.70
CA GLY A 50 6.42 4.32 -55.89
C GLY A 50 7.67 3.71 -55.26
N ASN A 51 8.85 4.31 -55.46
CA ASN A 51 10.09 3.77 -54.88
C ASN A 51 10.14 3.94 -53.36
N VAL A 52 9.72 5.09 -52.82
CA VAL A 52 9.75 5.32 -51.38
C VAL A 52 8.73 4.43 -50.67
N TYR A 53 7.53 4.19 -51.26
CA TYR A 53 6.57 3.23 -50.70
C TYR A 53 7.17 1.82 -50.59
N MET A 54 7.74 1.32 -51.69
CA MET A 54 8.28 -0.05 -51.74
C MET A 54 9.53 -0.21 -50.85
N LEU A 55 10.45 0.76 -50.85
CA LEU A 55 11.71 0.65 -50.12
C LEU A 55 11.59 1.00 -48.64
N PHE A 56 10.78 1.99 -48.28
CA PHE A 56 10.65 2.43 -46.88
C PHE A 56 9.41 1.87 -46.22
N CYS A 57 8.22 2.11 -46.76
CA CYS A 57 6.98 1.74 -46.07
C CYS A 57 6.80 0.23 -45.93
N GLU A 58 7.04 -0.52 -47.01
CA GLU A 58 6.93 -1.98 -46.96
C GLU A 58 8.03 -2.63 -46.12
N SER A 59 9.26 -2.12 -46.20
CA SER A 59 10.38 -2.57 -45.37
C SER A 59 10.21 -2.20 -43.89
N TRP A 60 9.55 -1.09 -43.57
CA TRP A 60 9.21 -0.69 -42.19
C TRP A 60 8.20 -1.66 -41.60
N ARG A 61 7.10 -1.90 -42.32
CA ARG A 61 6.03 -2.79 -41.89
C ARG A 61 6.49 -4.24 -41.67
N ASN A 62 7.41 -4.70 -42.51
CA ASN A 62 8.03 -6.02 -42.40
C ASN A 62 9.21 -6.06 -41.41
N GLN A 63 9.49 -4.97 -40.69
CA GLN A 63 10.62 -4.82 -39.75
C GLN A 63 12.01 -5.04 -40.38
N GLN A 64 12.10 -5.10 -41.71
CA GLN A 64 13.37 -5.25 -42.44
C GLN A 64 14.27 -4.02 -42.28
N LEU A 65 13.69 -2.83 -42.11
CA LEU A 65 14.46 -1.63 -41.76
C LEU A 65 15.13 -1.74 -40.40
N PHE A 66 14.49 -2.37 -39.41
CA PHE A 66 15.08 -2.56 -38.09
C PHE A 66 16.22 -3.57 -38.12
N GLN A 67 16.10 -4.63 -38.92
CA GLN A 67 17.21 -5.57 -39.18
C GLN A 67 18.39 -4.89 -39.89
N LEU A 68 18.12 -3.88 -40.71
CA LEU A 68 19.15 -3.08 -41.36
C LEU A 68 19.92 -2.20 -40.36
N LEU A 69 19.22 -1.61 -39.39
CA LEU A 69 19.80 -0.87 -38.26
C LEU A 69 20.62 -1.79 -37.33
N ASP A 70 20.23 -3.06 -37.22
CA ASP A 70 20.93 -4.08 -36.44
C ASP A 70 22.19 -4.62 -37.13
N THR A 71 22.39 -4.32 -38.43
CA THR A 71 23.55 -4.81 -39.18
C THR A 71 24.79 -3.94 -38.92
N PRO A 72 25.82 -4.46 -38.23
CA PRO A 72 26.98 -3.66 -37.85
C PRO A 72 27.76 -3.18 -39.08
N GLY A 73 28.16 -1.90 -39.08
CA GLY A 73 28.98 -1.30 -40.14
C GLY A 73 28.21 -0.76 -41.35
N LEU A 74 26.89 -0.90 -41.38
CA LEU A 74 26.07 -0.33 -42.46
C LEU A 74 25.82 1.17 -42.28
N ILE A 75 25.60 1.61 -41.03
CA ILE A 75 25.48 3.03 -40.68
C ILE A 75 26.78 3.46 -39.97
N PRO A 76 27.60 4.34 -40.58
CA PRO A 76 28.86 4.74 -39.99
C PRO A 76 28.64 5.52 -38.69
N GLY A 77 29.24 5.05 -37.60
CA GLY A 77 29.18 5.70 -36.28
C GLY A 77 27.95 5.38 -35.42
N PHE A 78 27.08 4.45 -35.85
CA PHE A 78 25.97 3.98 -35.04
C PHE A 78 26.20 2.53 -34.58
N ASN A 79 26.35 2.36 -33.27
CA ASN A 79 26.38 1.07 -32.61
C ASN A 79 25.59 1.19 -31.30
N LEU A 80 24.42 0.55 -31.26
CA LEU A 80 23.52 0.66 -30.11
C LEU A 80 24.16 0.07 -28.83
N SER A 81 24.90 -1.02 -28.97
CA SER A 81 25.57 -1.68 -27.84
C SER A 81 26.71 -0.83 -27.27
N GLU A 82 27.45 -0.11 -28.13
CA GLU A 82 28.47 0.86 -27.69
C GLU A 82 27.83 2.06 -26.96
N LEU A 83 26.71 2.58 -27.47
CA LEU A 83 25.97 3.68 -26.83
C LEU A 83 25.40 3.28 -25.46
N LEU A 84 24.99 2.02 -25.30
CA LEU A 84 24.47 1.47 -24.04
C LEU A 84 25.58 0.99 -23.08
N GLY A 85 26.86 1.05 -23.51
CA GLY A 85 27.99 0.58 -22.71
C GLY A 85 27.98 -0.92 -22.46
N GLN A 86 27.42 -1.71 -23.39
CA GLN A 86 27.37 -3.17 -23.31
C GLN A 86 28.56 -3.80 -24.06
N GLU A 87 29.36 -4.56 -23.33
CA GLU A 87 30.45 -5.36 -23.92
C GLU A 87 29.92 -6.76 -24.28
N GLY A 88 29.75 -7.03 -25.58
CA GLY A 88 29.79 -8.40 -26.10
C GLY A 88 28.48 -9.02 -26.59
N ASP A 89 27.32 -8.40 -26.39
CA ASP A 89 26.06 -8.88 -26.99
C ASP A 89 25.37 -7.75 -27.75
N ALA A 90 25.12 -7.98 -29.04
CA ALA A 90 24.51 -6.98 -29.91
C ALA A 90 23.03 -6.84 -29.53
N THR A 91 22.70 -5.73 -28.87
CA THR A 91 21.32 -5.34 -28.62
C THR A 91 20.64 -5.04 -29.96
N ASN A 92 19.83 -5.99 -30.43
CA ASN A 92 19.09 -5.85 -31.68
C ASN A 92 17.88 -4.93 -31.45
N PHE A 93 17.86 -3.79 -32.13
CA PHE A 93 16.74 -2.85 -32.20
C PHE A 93 15.45 -3.55 -32.61
N SER A 94 15.48 -4.51 -33.55
CA SER A 94 14.31 -5.29 -33.92
C SER A 94 13.73 -6.07 -32.74
N GLU A 95 14.57 -6.62 -31.87
CA GLU A 95 14.12 -7.34 -30.67
C GLU A 95 13.61 -6.37 -29.60
N ILE A 96 14.30 -5.26 -29.38
CA ILE A 96 13.87 -4.19 -28.47
C ILE A 96 12.47 -3.71 -28.86
N TYR A 97 12.26 -3.39 -30.13
CA TYR A 97 10.98 -2.93 -30.64
C TYR A 97 9.87 -3.98 -30.43
N ARG A 98 10.14 -5.26 -30.73
CA ARG A 98 9.19 -6.36 -30.51
C ARG A 98 8.81 -6.51 -29.03
N GLN A 99 9.78 -6.43 -28.13
CA GLN A 99 9.51 -6.49 -26.69
C GLN A 99 8.72 -5.26 -26.20
N CYS A 100 9.00 -4.09 -26.77
CA CYS A 100 8.23 -2.88 -26.46
C CYS A 100 6.79 -2.96 -26.95
N GLN A 101 6.52 -3.57 -28.10
CA GLN A 101 5.15 -3.87 -28.53
C GLN A 101 4.40 -4.78 -27.53
N GLN A 102 5.12 -5.68 -26.86
CA GLN A 102 4.61 -6.56 -25.80
C GLN A 102 4.55 -5.91 -24.41
N ASP A 103 4.77 -4.60 -24.30
CA ASP A 103 4.74 -3.86 -23.03
C ASP A 103 5.83 -4.30 -22.03
N ALA A 104 6.98 -4.73 -22.52
CA ALA A 104 8.14 -4.96 -21.67
C ALA A 104 8.67 -3.64 -21.08
N SER A 105 9.38 -3.74 -19.95
CA SER A 105 10.17 -2.64 -19.39
C SER A 105 11.40 -2.37 -20.25
N LEU A 106 11.83 -1.11 -20.30
CA LEU A 106 13.12 -0.76 -20.91
C LEU A 106 14.29 -1.51 -20.26
N TRP A 107 14.20 -1.81 -18.96
CA TRP A 107 15.22 -2.58 -18.25
C TRP A 107 15.45 -3.94 -18.92
N LYS A 108 14.37 -4.68 -19.18
CA LYS A 108 14.42 -5.99 -19.83
C LYS A 108 14.76 -5.88 -21.31
N SER A 109 14.16 -4.92 -22.02
CA SER A 109 14.36 -4.77 -23.46
C SER A 109 15.75 -4.33 -23.85
N LEU A 110 16.37 -3.46 -23.06
CA LEU A 110 17.74 -3.01 -23.31
C LEU A 110 18.79 -3.90 -22.63
N HIS A 111 18.41 -5.00 -21.97
CA HIS A 111 19.32 -5.90 -21.25
C HIS A 111 20.26 -5.15 -20.27
N LEU A 112 19.70 -4.18 -19.54
CA LEU A 112 20.48 -3.32 -18.62
C LEU A 112 21.08 -4.09 -17.44
N ASP A 113 20.63 -5.31 -17.19
CA ASP A 113 21.22 -6.22 -16.21
C ASP A 113 22.68 -6.58 -16.52
N GLN A 114 23.08 -6.52 -17.80
CA GLN A 114 24.46 -6.81 -18.23
C GLN A 114 25.44 -5.68 -17.87
N SER A 115 25.00 -4.43 -17.95
CA SER A 115 25.85 -3.25 -17.66
C SER A 115 25.70 -2.79 -16.21
N VAL A 116 24.52 -2.97 -15.61
CA VAL A 116 24.18 -2.48 -14.28
C VAL A 116 23.67 -3.61 -13.39
N SER A 117 24.51 -4.06 -12.46
CA SER A 117 24.12 -5.05 -11.46
C SER A 117 23.36 -4.40 -10.30
N LEU A 118 22.03 -4.55 -10.30
CA LEU A 118 21.18 -4.11 -9.18
C LEU A 118 21.54 -4.81 -7.86
N ASP A 119 22.02 -6.05 -7.91
CA ASP A 119 22.47 -6.78 -6.73
C ASP A 119 23.68 -6.12 -6.07
N LYS A 120 24.62 -5.61 -6.87
CA LYS A 120 25.78 -4.87 -6.34
C LYS A 120 25.38 -3.48 -5.85
N LEU A 121 24.55 -2.76 -6.61
CA LEU A 121 24.15 -1.38 -6.29
C LEU A 121 23.24 -1.28 -5.06
N LEU A 122 22.32 -2.24 -4.89
CA LEU A 122 21.36 -2.27 -3.80
C LEU A 122 21.79 -3.29 -2.73
N ASN A 123 23.09 -3.58 -2.61
CA ASN A 123 23.58 -4.49 -1.59
C ASN A 123 23.60 -3.82 -0.21
N ILE A 124 22.62 -4.14 0.62
CA ILE A 124 22.58 -3.67 2.01
C ILE A 124 23.43 -4.48 2.98
N SER A 125 23.95 -5.64 2.57
CA SER A 125 24.74 -6.50 3.46
C SER A 125 25.94 -5.75 4.07
N GLN A 126 26.49 -4.78 3.32
CA GLN A 126 27.56 -3.90 3.77
C GLN A 126 27.13 -3.04 4.97
N TYR A 127 25.91 -2.50 4.95
CA TYR A 127 25.38 -1.64 6.01
C TYR A 127 24.79 -2.46 7.16
N THR A 128 24.22 -3.64 6.88
CA THR A 128 23.64 -4.54 7.88
C THR A 128 24.66 -4.89 8.96
N GLY A 129 25.92 -5.15 8.59
CA GLY A 129 26.98 -5.44 9.55
C GLY A 129 27.30 -4.26 10.46
N GLU A 130 27.38 -3.05 9.91
CA GLU A 130 27.64 -1.83 10.68
C GLU A 130 26.47 -1.48 11.61
N ILE A 131 25.24 -1.59 11.13
CA ILE A 131 24.02 -1.35 11.90
C ILE A 131 23.93 -2.37 13.05
N SER A 132 24.14 -3.66 12.78
CA SER A 132 24.14 -4.70 13.81
C SER A 132 25.20 -4.43 14.88
N THR A 133 26.42 -4.05 14.46
CA THR A 133 27.50 -3.71 15.39
C THR A 133 27.18 -2.47 16.23
N ALA A 134 26.52 -1.47 15.65
CA ALA A 134 26.10 -0.26 16.36
C ALA A 134 25.01 -0.58 17.40
N PHE A 135 24.05 -1.44 17.05
CA PHE A 135 22.99 -1.89 17.96
C PHE A 135 23.50 -2.79 19.08
N GLU A 136 24.49 -3.66 18.82
CA GLU A 136 25.13 -4.47 19.88
C GLU A 136 25.87 -3.62 20.92
N LYS A 137 26.40 -2.47 20.50
CA LYS A 137 27.04 -1.48 21.39
C LYS A 137 26.05 -0.57 22.11
N MET A 138 24.77 -0.60 21.71
CA MET A 138 23.74 0.23 22.32
C MET A 138 23.40 -0.32 23.70
N ASN A 139 23.62 0.49 24.72
CA ASN A 139 23.25 0.15 26.08
C ASN A 139 22.03 0.98 26.49
N ILE A 140 20.84 0.39 26.37
CA ILE A 140 19.60 1.03 26.79
C ILE A 140 19.47 0.82 28.30
N THR A 141 19.76 1.86 29.06
CA THR A 141 19.59 1.86 30.51
C THR A 141 18.19 2.34 30.86
N LEU A 142 17.39 1.49 31.50
CA LEU A 142 16.19 1.94 32.20
C LEU A 142 16.59 2.57 33.54
N SER A 143 15.82 3.55 33.99
CA SER A 143 15.97 4.04 35.36
C SER A 143 15.79 2.89 36.34
N PRO A 144 16.63 2.80 37.39
CA PRO A 144 16.54 1.72 38.36
C PRO A 144 15.15 1.73 39.00
N ILE A 145 14.42 0.63 38.84
CA ILE A 145 13.12 0.44 39.47
C ILE A 145 13.39 -0.04 40.88
N SER A 146 12.91 0.70 41.88
CA SER A 146 12.94 0.31 43.29
C SER A 146 11.49 0.21 43.77
N LEU A 147 11.02 -1.02 44.01
CA LEU A 147 9.65 -1.24 44.51
C LEU A 147 9.52 -0.74 45.95
N LEU A 148 10.41 -1.21 46.81
CA LEU A 148 10.51 -0.87 48.23
C LEU A 148 12.00 -0.72 48.57
N ASN A 149 12.30 0.24 49.43
CA ASN A 149 13.61 0.34 50.05
C ASN A 149 13.62 -0.40 51.39
N GLN A 150 14.82 -0.72 51.89
CA GLN A 150 14.98 -1.45 53.16
C GLN A 150 14.20 -0.80 54.31
N THR A 151 14.22 0.54 54.40
CA THR A 151 13.51 1.28 55.44
C THR A 151 11.99 1.09 55.37
N GLN A 152 11.42 1.02 54.16
CA GLN A 152 10.00 0.77 53.92
C GLN A 152 9.63 -0.67 54.27
N GLU A 153 10.48 -1.64 53.93
CA GLU A 153 10.28 -3.03 54.32
C GLU A 153 10.25 -3.19 55.84
N ASP A 154 11.24 -2.61 56.52
CA ASP A 154 11.36 -2.64 57.97
C ASP A 154 10.17 -1.92 58.64
N MET A 155 9.73 -0.78 58.10
CA MET A 155 8.56 -0.06 58.61
C MET A 155 7.27 -0.87 58.49
N LEU A 156 7.05 -1.55 57.36
CA LEU A 156 5.86 -2.39 57.17
C LEU A 156 5.87 -3.59 58.13
N LEU A 157 7.02 -4.25 58.26
CA LEU A 157 7.18 -5.36 59.18
C LEU A 157 6.95 -4.92 60.63
N HIS A 158 7.58 -3.82 61.04
CA HIS A 158 7.42 -3.26 62.38
C HIS A 158 5.98 -2.81 62.65
N ALA A 159 5.30 -2.19 61.69
CA ALA A 159 3.89 -1.81 61.82
C ALA A 159 2.99 -3.04 62.01
N SER A 160 3.25 -4.13 61.29
CA SER A 160 2.49 -5.37 61.46
C SER A 160 2.71 -6.02 62.83
N GLN A 161 3.93 -5.94 63.36
CA GLN A 161 4.28 -6.44 64.70
C GLN A 161 3.73 -5.55 65.82
N ALA A 162 3.75 -4.24 65.63
CA ALA A 162 3.18 -3.28 66.58
C ALA A 162 1.65 -3.39 66.69
N GLY A 163 0.98 -3.90 65.64
CA GLY A 163 -0.45 -4.18 65.63
C GLY A 163 -0.86 -5.45 66.39
N GLN A 164 0.08 -6.19 66.99
CA GLN A 164 -0.24 -7.40 67.74
C GLN A 164 -0.99 -7.08 69.04
N PRO A 165 -2.12 -7.75 69.33
CA PRO A 165 -2.84 -7.56 70.58
C PRO A 165 -2.01 -8.06 71.77
N PRO A 166 -2.30 -7.57 72.99
CA PRO A 166 -1.73 -8.16 74.19
C PRO A 166 -2.15 -9.63 74.34
N ASN A 167 -1.41 -10.36 75.17
CA ASN A 167 -1.74 -11.74 75.47
C ASN A 167 -3.04 -11.82 76.29
N PHE A 168 -4.12 -12.25 75.63
CA PHE A 168 -5.44 -12.44 76.24
C PHE A 168 -5.67 -13.85 76.82
N THR A 169 -4.66 -14.72 76.91
CA THR A 169 -4.83 -16.11 77.40
C THR A 169 -5.48 -16.12 78.80
N LEU A 170 -4.94 -15.34 79.74
CA LEU A 170 -5.50 -15.25 81.10
C LEU A 170 -6.92 -14.65 81.10
N THR A 171 -7.19 -13.68 80.21
CA THR A 171 -8.52 -13.07 80.08
C THR A 171 -9.54 -14.08 79.54
N LEU A 172 -9.15 -14.89 78.55
CA LEU A 172 -9.98 -15.95 78.00
C LEU A 172 -10.26 -17.05 79.05
N GLU A 173 -9.25 -17.45 79.82
CA GLU A 173 -9.42 -18.39 80.94
C GLU A 173 -10.40 -17.86 81.99
N GLN A 174 -10.33 -16.57 82.33
CA GLN A 174 -11.23 -15.94 83.29
C GLN A 174 -12.65 -15.78 82.75
N LEU A 175 -12.81 -15.56 81.43
CA LEU A 175 -14.11 -15.52 80.76
C LEU A 175 -14.81 -16.89 80.69
N GLU A 176 -14.07 -17.98 80.89
CA GLU A 176 -14.63 -19.34 80.97
C GLU A 176 -15.10 -19.72 82.38
N GLN A 177 -14.83 -18.89 83.39
CA GLN A 177 -15.31 -19.10 84.75
C GLN A 177 -16.74 -18.60 84.94
N ASN A 178 -17.46 -19.23 85.88
CA ASN A 178 -18.78 -18.76 86.28
C ASN A 178 -18.69 -17.38 86.96
N VAL A 179 -19.68 -16.51 86.72
CA VAL A 179 -19.76 -15.16 87.29
C VAL A 179 -19.83 -15.20 88.83
N THR A 180 -20.42 -16.27 89.38
CA THR A 180 -20.54 -16.50 90.81
C THR A 180 -19.70 -17.70 91.26
N LYS A 181 -19.19 -17.65 92.50
CA LYS A 181 -18.41 -18.74 93.11
C LYS A 181 -19.23 -20.03 93.31
N GLY A 182 -20.56 -19.93 93.33
CA GLY A 182 -21.49 -21.03 93.47
C GLY A 182 -22.78 -20.72 92.72
N ASN A 183 -23.60 -21.75 92.49
CA ASN A 183 -24.86 -21.61 91.75
C ASN A 183 -25.92 -20.94 92.63
N LEU A 184 -26.38 -19.75 92.23
CA LEU A 184 -27.41 -18.99 92.95
C LEU A 184 -28.75 -19.74 93.01
N LEU A 185 -29.05 -20.54 91.98
CA LEU A 185 -30.25 -21.36 91.90
C LEU A 185 -30.21 -22.52 92.90
N ASP A 186 -29.05 -23.14 93.09
CA ASP A 186 -28.84 -24.22 94.06
C ASP A 186 -28.99 -23.67 95.48
N LEU A 187 -28.36 -22.52 95.77
CA LEU A 187 -28.51 -21.84 97.07
C LEU A 187 -29.97 -21.41 97.33
N ALA A 188 -30.68 -20.91 96.33
CA ALA A 188 -32.10 -20.58 96.46
C ALA A 188 -32.95 -21.82 96.81
N THR A 189 -32.61 -22.97 96.22
CA THR A 189 -33.30 -24.24 96.46
C THR A 189 -33.01 -24.77 97.87
N GLU A 190 -31.78 -24.65 98.36
CA GLU A 190 -31.41 -25.00 99.74
C GLU A 190 -32.14 -24.13 100.78
N LEU A 191 -32.30 -22.83 100.52
CA LEU A 191 -33.03 -21.92 101.40
C LEU A 191 -34.52 -22.27 101.49
N GLU A 192 -35.15 -22.66 100.38
CA GLU A 192 -36.55 -23.12 100.36
C GLU A 192 -36.74 -24.43 101.13
N GLN A 193 -35.83 -25.39 100.95
CA GLN A 193 -35.84 -26.64 101.71
C GLN A 193 -35.63 -26.44 103.22
N LEU A 194 -34.90 -25.39 103.61
CA LEU A 194 -34.73 -25.01 105.00
C LEU A 194 -35.99 -24.32 105.55
N ALA A 195 -36.63 -23.48 104.74
CA ALA A 195 -37.87 -22.78 105.07
C ALA A 195 -39.03 -23.74 105.37
N GLU A 196 -39.11 -24.88 104.68
CA GLU A 196 -40.11 -25.93 104.92
C GLU A 196 -40.05 -26.56 106.33
N LYS A 197 -38.93 -26.41 107.05
CA LYS A 197 -38.67 -27.08 108.35
C LYS A 197 -38.76 -26.14 109.55
N LEU A 198 -39.12 -24.87 109.36
CA LEU A 198 -39.06 -23.81 110.38
C LEU A 198 -40.42 -23.15 110.65
N ASP A 199 -40.50 -22.40 111.76
CA ASP A 199 -41.69 -21.63 112.16
C ASP A 199 -42.02 -20.49 111.15
N MET A 200 -43.29 -20.07 111.12
CA MET A 200 -43.86 -19.22 110.04
C MET A 200 -43.09 -17.91 109.75
N ASP A 201 -42.58 -17.24 110.77
CA ASP A 201 -41.93 -15.92 110.64
C ASP A 201 -40.56 -16.01 109.92
N VAL A 202 -39.80 -17.09 110.16
CA VAL A 202 -38.48 -17.31 109.53
C VAL A 202 -38.63 -17.93 108.14
N LYS A 203 -39.72 -18.68 107.94
CA LYS A 203 -40.05 -19.31 106.65
C LYS A 203 -40.28 -18.29 105.54
N GLU A 204 -41.11 -17.27 105.81
CA GLU A 204 -41.45 -16.24 104.80
C GLU A 204 -40.21 -15.44 104.37
N ASP A 205 -39.33 -15.12 105.33
CA ASP A 205 -38.06 -14.44 105.10
C ASP A 205 -37.11 -15.26 104.21
N LEU A 206 -36.94 -16.56 104.48
CA LEU A 206 -36.10 -17.48 103.68
C LEU A 206 -36.64 -17.64 102.25
N GLU A 207 -37.96 -17.77 102.07
CA GLU A 207 -38.61 -17.83 100.76
C GLU A 207 -38.48 -16.52 99.97
N GLU A 208 -38.49 -15.36 100.64
CA GLU A 208 -38.21 -14.07 100.00
C GLU A 208 -36.75 -13.96 99.55
N LYS A 209 -35.77 -14.42 100.36
CA LYS A 209 -34.36 -14.47 99.97
C LYS A 209 -34.13 -15.41 98.79
N ALA A 210 -34.77 -16.58 98.77
CA ALA A 210 -34.70 -17.51 97.64
C ALA A 210 -35.26 -16.91 96.34
N ARG A 211 -36.41 -16.22 96.41
CA ARG A 211 -36.97 -15.46 95.26
C ARG A 211 -36.03 -14.36 94.78
N THR A 212 -35.39 -13.64 95.71
CA THR A 212 -34.39 -12.61 95.37
C THR A 212 -33.18 -13.21 94.66
N LEU A 213 -32.66 -14.36 95.11
CA LEU A 213 -31.53 -15.04 94.47
C LEU A 213 -31.85 -15.49 93.04
N ARG A 214 -33.05 -16.05 92.79
CA ARG A 214 -33.47 -16.43 91.43
C ARG A 214 -33.68 -15.22 90.52
N LYS A 215 -34.19 -14.12 91.06
CA LYS A 215 -34.31 -12.85 90.32
C LYS A 215 -32.92 -12.32 89.93
N LEU A 216 -31.98 -12.33 90.87
CA LEU A 216 -30.60 -11.91 90.65
C LEU A 216 -29.88 -12.77 89.60
N ASP A 217 -30.06 -14.10 89.65
CA ASP A 217 -29.51 -15.03 88.66
C ASP A 217 -30.02 -14.72 87.24
N LYS A 218 -31.34 -14.51 87.11
CA LYS A 218 -31.96 -14.15 85.83
C LYS A 218 -31.48 -12.79 85.30
N GLU A 219 -31.35 -11.79 86.17
CA GLU A 219 -30.80 -10.47 85.82
C GLU A 219 -29.32 -10.58 85.42
N MET A 220 -28.50 -11.31 86.17
CA MET A 220 -27.10 -11.57 85.82
C MET A 220 -26.96 -12.27 84.47
N GLN A 221 -27.78 -13.28 84.19
CA GLN A 221 -27.71 -13.99 82.94
C GLN A 221 -28.17 -13.13 81.75
N ALA A 222 -29.19 -12.28 81.94
CA ALA A 222 -29.63 -11.32 80.92
C ALA A 222 -28.57 -10.25 80.63
N ASP A 223 -27.90 -9.73 81.67
CA ASP A 223 -27.00 -8.59 81.54
C ASP A 223 -25.56 -9.00 81.15
N PHE A 224 -25.05 -10.14 81.61
CA PHE A 224 -23.64 -10.52 81.41
C PHE A 224 -23.40 -11.54 80.31
N SER A 225 -24.33 -12.48 80.03
CA SER A 225 -24.06 -13.58 79.08
C SER A 225 -23.73 -13.09 77.66
N GLY A 226 -24.53 -12.14 77.14
CA GLY A 226 -24.33 -11.55 75.81
C GLY A 226 -23.01 -10.78 75.68
N PRO A 227 -22.72 -9.80 76.56
CA PRO A 227 -21.46 -9.07 76.54
C PRO A 227 -20.22 -9.94 76.72
N LEU A 228 -20.26 -10.96 77.60
CA LEU A 228 -19.12 -11.88 77.80
C LEU A 228 -18.85 -12.74 76.56
N GLN A 229 -19.91 -13.28 75.93
CA GLN A 229 -19.77 -14.04 74.69
C GLN A 229 -19.27 -13.16 73.55
N SER A 230 -19.76 -11.92 73.46
CA SER A 230 -19.31 -10.92 72.49
C SER A 230 -17.83 -10.57 72.69
N LEU A 231 -17.40 -10.36 73.93
CA LEU A 231 -16.01 -10.10 74.28
C LEU A 231 -15.10 -11.26 73.89
N LYS A 232 -15.47 -12.52 74.20
CA LYS A 232 -14.73 -13.71 73.78
C LYS A 232 -14.56 -13.77 72.26
N LYS A 233 -15.64 -13.52 71.51
CA LYS A 233 -15.61 -13.49 70.04
C LYS A 233 -14.73 -12.37 69.50
N ASN A 234 -14.81 -11.17 70.07
CA ASN A 234 -14.00 -10.03 69.66
C ASN A 234 -12.51 -10.26 69.93
N ILE A 235 -12.16 -10.84 71.09
CA ILE A 235 -10.78 -11.23 71.41
C ILE A 235 -10.24 -12.20 70.35
N HIS A 236 -10.96 -13.28 70.06
CA HIS A 236 -10.53 -14.23 69.03
C HIS A 236 -10.40 -13.58 67.65
N SER A 237 -11.35 -12.72 67.26
CA SER A 237 -11.32 -12.02 65.97
C SER A 237 -10.12 -11.09 65.84
N VAL A 238 -9.75 -10.38 66.91
CA VAL A 238 -8.57 -9.50 66.94
C VAL A 238 -7.28 -10.33 66.90
N GLN A 239 -7.19 -11.43 67.67
CA GLN A 239 -6.04 -12.32 67.65
C GLN A 239 -5.81 -12.94 66.26
N SER A 240 -6.87 -13.47 65.63
CA SER A 240 -6.76 -14.05 64.29
C SER A 240 -6.45 -12.98 63.23
N GLY A 241 -7.08 -11.81 63.33
CA GLY A 241 -6.87 -10.71 62.39
C GLY A 241 -5.44 -10.16 62.44
N ALA A 242 -4.87 -10.01 63.64
CA ALA A 242 -3.49 -9.55 63.81
C ALA A 242 -2.46 -10.57 63.32
N ALA A 243 -2.67 -11.87 63.60
CA ALA A 243 -1.82 -12.93 63.05
C ALA A 243 -1.86 -12.97 61.51
N GLN A 244 -3.06 -12.83 60.94
CA GLN A 244 -3.24 -12.75 59.49
C GLN A 244 -2.58 -11.51 58.88
N LEU A 245 -2.65 -10.35 59.54
CA LEU A 245 -1.99 -9.13 59.09
C LEU A 245 -0.47 -9.31 58.98
N GLU A 246 0.16 -9.92 59.99
CA GLU A 246 1.61 -10.18 59.98
C GLU A 246 1.98 -11.15 58.86
N ASP A 247 1.24 -12.24 58.70
CA ASP A 247 1.49 -13.23 57.65
C ASP A 247 1.33 -12.64 56.23
N GLN A 248 0.27 -11.86 56.03
CA GLN A 248 0.04 -11.16 54.76
C GLN A 248 1.12 -10.11 54.48
N THR A 249 1.56 -9.38 55.50
CA THR A 249 2.65 -8.39 55.37
C THR A 249 3.95 -9.08 54.97
N ARG A 250 4.31 -10.18 55.64
CA ARG A 250 5.52 -10.95 55.32
C ARG A 250 5.46 -11.54 53.91
N THR A 251 4.30 -12.06 53.50
CA THR A 251 4.09 -12.59 52.15
C THR A 251 4.18 -11.50 51.08
N ALA A 252 3.64 -10.31 51.34
CA ALA A 252 3.72 -9.18 50.43
C ALA A 252 5.17 -8.69 50.26
N LEU A 253 5.92 -8.59 51.37
CA LEU A 253 7.34 -8.23 51.35
C LEU A 253 8.18 -9.26 50.56
N ASP A 254 7.97 -10.55 50.78
CA ASP A 254 8.66 -11.61 50.02
C ASP A 254 8.36 -11.53 48.51
N LYS A 255 7.11 -11.29 48.13
CA LYS A 255 6.74 -11.08 46.72
C LYS A 255 7.37 -9.82 46.13
N ALA A 256 7.39 -8.72 46.88
CA ALA A 256 8.05 -7.48 46.46
C ALA A 256 9.54 -7.70 46.21
N LYS A 257 10.22 -8.39 47.13
CA LYS A 257 11.64 -8.75 47.00
C LYS A 257 11.93 -9.63 45.78
N LYS A 258 11.14 -10.70 45.59
CA LYS A 258 11.27 -11.56 44.39
C LYS A 258 11.04 -10.80 43.09
N THR A 259 10.12 -9.84 43.11
CA THR A 259 9.85 -8.98 41.94
C THR A 259 11.02 -8.03 41.68
N GLN A 260 11.60 -7.44 42.73
CA GLN A 260 12.80 -6.60 42.63
C GLN A 260 13.98 -7.40 42.03
N GLU A 261 14.25 -8.60 42.54
CA GLU A 261 15.31 -9.49 42.03
C GLU A 261 15.08 -9.87 40.55
N PHE A 262 13.84 -10.16 40.16
CA PHE A 262 13.49 -10.43 38.77
C PHE A 262 13.76 -9.21 37.88
N LEU A 263 13.33 -8.02 38.30
CA LEU A 263 13.54 -6.79 37.54
C LEU A 263 15.03 -6.48 37.38
N GLU A 264 15.85 -6.65 38.41
CA GLU A 264 17.29 -6.40 38.32
C GLU A 264 18.00 -7.40 37.38
N LYS A 265 17.59 -8.66 37.40
CA LYS A 265 18.25 -9.73 36.65
C LYS A 265 17.77 -9.86 35.21
N GLU A 266 16.46 -9.83 34.99
CA GLU A 266 15.86 -10.15 33.70
C GLU A 266 15.60 -8.93 32.82
N THR A 267 15.41 -7.74 33.39
CA THR A 267 15.18 -6.52 32.59
C THR A 267 16.29 -6.25 31.57
N PRO A 268 17.60 -6.36 31.90
CA PRO A 268 18.66 -6.21 30.90
C PRO A 268 18.57 -7.22 29.74
N ASN A 269 18.18 -8.47 30.03
CA ASN A 269 18.02 -9.52 29.03
C ASN A 269 16.80 -9.25 28.13
N ILE A 270 15.68 -8.81 28.72
CA ILE A 270 14.46 -8.44 28.00
C ILE A 270 14.76 -7.27 27.05
N ILE A 271 15.38 -6.20 27.55
CA ILE A 271 15.76 -5.05 26.73
C ILE A 271 16.64 -5.50 25.55
N LYS A 272 17.65 -6.33 25.81
CA LYS A 272 18.56 -6.83 24.77
C LYS A 272 17.82 -7.65 23.71
N ASN A 273 16.90 -8.52 24.12
CA ASN A 273 16.12 -9.35 23.20
C ASN A 273 15.14 -8.50 22.37
N GLU A 274 14.39 -7.60 23.01
CA GLU A 274 13.45 -6.70 22.33
C GLU A 274 14.19 -5.76 21.36
N THR A 275 15.36 -5.25 21.74
CA THR A 275 16.20 -4.42 20.86
C THR A 275 16.69 -5.20 19.64
N ARG A 276 17.05 -6.47 19.82
CA ARG A 276 17.45 -7.35 18.71
C ARG A 276 16.26 -7.66 17.79
N ALA A 277 15.10 -7.98 18.34
CA ALA A 277 13.88 -8.23 17.57
C ALA A 277 13.47 -7.00 16.74
N PHE A 278 13.57 -5.80 17.33
CA PHE A 278 13.35 -4.55 16.62
C PHE A 278 14.33 -4.34 15.47
N LEU A 279 15.62 -4.61 15.70
CA LEU A 279 16.64 -4.52 14.64
C LEU A 279 16.36 -5.51 13.50
N GLU A 280 16.05 -6.76 13.81
CA GLU A 280 15.72 -7.79 12.81
C GLU A 280 14.53 -7.35 11.96
N GLN A 281 13.47 -6.82 12.59
CA GLN A 281 12.32 -6.29 11.88
C GLN A 281 12.68 -5.08 10.99
N LEU A 282 13.54 -4.19 11.46
CA LEU A 282 14.00 -3.05 10.67
C LEU A 282 14.79 -3.50 9.44
N LEU A 283 15.69 -4.48 9.59
CA LEU A 283 16.47 -5.04 8.48
C LEU A 283 15.57 -5.75 7.46
N ASP A 284 14.58 -6.51 7.93
CA ASP A 284 13.58 -7.18 7.08
C ASP A 284 12.78 -6.17 6.23
N PHE A 285 12.44 -5.01 6.79
CA PHE A 285 11.83 -3.93 6.00
C PHE A 285 12.73 -3.43 4.87
N PHE A 286 14.04 -3.24 5.13
CA PHE A 286 14.99 -2.82 4.10
C PHE A 286 15.17 -3.89 3.02
N GLU A 287 15.29 -5.16 3.41
CA GLU A 287 15.37 -6.29 2.48
C GLU A 287 14.13 -6.37 1.59
N THR A 288 12.94 -6.29 2.19
CA THR A 288 11.66 -6.29 1.48
C THR A 288 11.56 -5.12 0.52
N TYR A 289 11.94 -3.91 0.96
CA TYR A 289 11.89 -2.71 0.11
C TYR A 289 12.84 -2.82 -1.08
N ILE A 290 14.05 -3.36 -0.89
CA ILE A 290 15.01 -3.55 -1.98
C ILE A 290 14.53 -4.61 -2.96
N SER A 291 13.98 -5.72 -2.47
CA SER A 291 13.37 -6.75 -3.31
C SER A 291 12.24 -6.16 -4.17
N TRP A 292 11.36 -5.38 -3.55
CA TRP A 292 10.31 -4.64 -4.25
C TRP A 292 10.88 -3.67 -5.28
N ALA A 293 11.89 -2.85 -4.91
CA ALA A 293 12.49 -1.87 -5.80
C ALA A 293 13.15 -2.54 -7.02
N LYS A 294 13.85 -3.68 -6.81
CA LYS A 294 14.43 -4.48 -7.90
C LYS A 294 13.34 -4.95 -8.86
N SER A 295 12.30 -5.61 -8.35
CA SER A 295 11.18 -6.11 -9.18
C SER A 295 10.47 -4.97 -9.93
N ARG A 296 10.21 -3.85 -9.26
CA ARG A 296 9.57 -2.70 -9.92
C ARG A 296 10.44 -2.09 -10.99
N LEU A 297 11.74 -1.91 -10.75
CA LEU A 297 12.68 -1.40 -11.76
C LEU A 297 12.81 -2.35 -12.95
N THR A 298 12.84 -3.65 -12.72
CA THR A 298 13.05 -4.66 -13.77
C THR A 298 11.79 -4.93 -14.57
N GLU A 299 10.60 -4.81 -13.98
CA GLU A 299 9.36 -5.22 -14.63
C GLU A 299 8.41 -4.05 -14.91
N ASP A 300 8.20 -3.14 -13.97
CA ASP A 300 7.06 -2.22 -14.00
C ASP A 300 7.40 -0.77 -14.34
N VAL A 301 8.63 -0.35 -14.06
CA VAL A 301 9.11 1.01 -14.33
C VAL A 301 9.57 1.11 -15.78
N ALA A 302 9.29 2.26 -16.40
CA ALA A 302 9.70 2.57 -17.77
C ALA A 302 9.26 1.50 -18.80
N ARG A 303 7.98 1.10 -18.75
CA ARG A 303 7.31 0.31 -19.80
C ARG A 303 7.47 1.01 -21.16
N CYS A 304 7.89 0.28 -22.19
CA CYS A 304 8.25 0.89 -23.47
C CYS A 304 7.20 0.79 -24.58
N LYS A 305 5.98 0.30 -24.27
CA LYS A 305 4.84 0.32 -25.20
C LYS A 305 4.54 1.69 -25.81
N PRO A 306 4.56 2.81 -25.06
CA PRO A 306 4.31 4.13 -25.65
C PRO A 306 5.34 4.50 -26.72
N VAL A 307 6.59 4.03 -26.60
CA VAL A 307 7.65 4.26 -27.58
C VAL A 307 7.38 3.47 -28.85
N ALA A 308 7.03 2.18 -28.73
CA ALA A 308 6.64 1.36 -29.88
C ALA A 308 5.43 1.97 -30.60
N GLN A 309 4.40 2.39 -29.85
CA GLN A 309 3.22 3.05 -30.43
C GLN A 309 3.55 4.37 -31.13
N ALA A 310 4.50 5.14 -30.61
CA ALA A 310 4.93 6.37 -31.28
C ALA A 310 5.59 6.06 -32.63
N LEU A 311 6.41 5.02 -32.72
CA LEU A 311 7.01 4.56 -33.98
C LEU A 311 5.95 4.05 -34.97
N ASP A 312 4.99 3.26 -34.48
CA ASP A 312 3.87 2.77 -35.30
C ASP A 312 3.03 3.93 -35.84
N ASN A 313 2.78 4.95 -35.02
CA ASN A 313 2.05 6.13 -35.46
C ASN A 313 2.81 6.92 -36.53
N VAL A 314 4.15 7.00 -36.44
CA VAL A 314 4.97 7.65 -37.47
C VAL A 314 4.90 6.89 -38.79
N GLU A 315 4.93 5.55 -38.75
CA GLU A 315 4.72 4.70 -39.92
C GLU A 315 3.36 5.00 -40.55
N VAL A 316 2.28 4.92 -39.75
CA VAL A 316 0.91 5.14 -40.23
C VAL A 316 0.76 6.54 -40.86
N ILE A 317 1.29 7.58 -40.23
CA ILE A 317 1.25 8.95 -40.77
C ILE A 317 2.04 9.06 -42.08
N GLY A 318 3.27 8.55 -42.11
CA GLY A 318 4.15 8.66 -43.28
C GLY A 318 3.69 7.82 -44.47
N CYS A 319 3.26 6.60 -44.21
CA CYS A 319 2.97 5.60 -45.23
C CYS A 319 1.49 5.58 -45.61
N ASP A 320 0.59 5.41 -44.65
CA ASP A 320 -0.83 5.25 -44.96
C ASP A 320 -1.52 6.57 -45.27
N TYR A 321 -1.09 7.68 -44.66
CA TYR A 321 -1.70 9.00 -44.94
C TYR A 321 -0.97 9.76 -46.02
N ILE A 322 0.34 10.01 -45.86
CA ILE A 322 1.08 10.84 -46.82
C ILE A 322 1.34 10.06 -48.11
N MET A 323 1.95 8.88 -48.02
CA MET A 323 2.38 8.17 -49.23
C MET A 323 1.21 7.66 -50.05
N ASP A 324 0.17 7.10 -49.43
CA ASP A 324 -1.03 6.69 -50.18
C ASP A 324 -1.75 7.89 -50.83
N SER A 325 -1.76 9.06 -50.18
CA SER A 325 -2.30 10.28 -50.80
C SER A 325 -1.47 10.73 -52.01
N VAL A 326 -0.14 10.68 -51.91
CA VAL A 326 0.77 10.97 -53.02
C VAL A 326 0.55 9.96 -54.16
N ASN A 327 0.35 8.69 -53.82
CA ASN A 327 0.07 7.63 -54.77
C ASN A 327 -1.25 7.84 -55.52
N ALA A 328 -2.32 8.15 -54.79
CA ALA A 328 -3.62 8.51 -55.38
C ALA A 328 -3.53 9.77 -56.26
N PHE A 329 -2.72 10.75 -55.85
CA PHE A 329 -2.54 12.00 -56.57
C PHE A 329 -1.86 11.80 -57.93
N TRP A 330 -0.70 11.13 -57.98
CA TRP A 330 -0.02 10.89 -59.26
C TRP A 330 -0.83 9.95 -60.16
N PHE A 331 -1.52 8.95 -59.58
CA PHE A 331 -2.37 8.05 -60.35
C PHE A 331 -3.50 8.81 -61.05
N SER A 332 -4.16 9.72 -60.32
CA SER A 332 -5.23 10.58 -60.86
C SER A 332 -4.71 11.53 -61.94
N LEU A 333 -3.58 12.20 -61.70
CA LEU A 333 -2.96 13.10 -62.70
C LEU A 333 -2.44 12.35 -63.93
N GLY A 334 -1.93 11.13 -63.74
CA GLY A 334 -1.51 10.25 -64.83
C GLY A 334 -2.68 9.91 -65.75
N TRP A 335 -3.84 9.58 -65.17
CA TRP A 335 -5.07 9.37 -65.93
C TRP A 335 -5.50 10.63 -66.68
N CYS A 336 -5.52 11.79 -66.02
CA CYS A 336 -5.78 13.08 -66.69
C CYS A 336 -4.85 13.29 -67.89
N THR A 337 -3.55 13.02 -67.73
CA THR A 337 -2.56 13.16 -68.80
C THR A 337 -2.83 12.21 -69.97
N LEU A 338 -3.22 10.96 -69.68
CA LEU A 338 -3.59 9.96 -70.68
C LEU A 338 -4.81 10.43 -71.51
N PHE A 339 -5.83 11.02 -70.87
CA PHE A 339 -7.02 11.53 -71.56
C PHE A 339 -6.82 12.90 -72.24
N LEU A 340 -5.72 13.62 -71.97
CA LEU A 340 -5.45 14.90 -72.65
C LEU A 340 -5.28 14.73 -74.16
N LEU A 341 -4.54 13.71 -74.61
CA LEU A 341 -4.31 13.46 -76.05
C LEU A 341 -5.60 13.23 -76.85
N PRO A 342 -6.49 12.30 -76.49
CA PRO A 342 -7.77 12.14 -77.19
C PRO A 342 -8.65 13.39 -77.04
N SER A 343 -8.61 14.08 -75.89
CA SER A 343 -9.37 15.32 -75.67
C SER A 343 -8.93 16.45 -76.61
N ILE A 344 -7.62 16.60 -76.87
CA ILE A 344 -7.09 17.58 -77.83
C ILE A 344 -7.60 17.27 -79.24
N ILE A 345 -7.55 16.01 -79.67
CA ILE A 345 -8.03 15.60 -81.00
C ILE A 345 -9.53 15.93 -81.15
N LEU A 346 -10.34 15.57 -80.16
CA LEU A 346 -11.77 15.85 -80.15
C LEU A 346 -12.04 17.37 -80.12
N ALA A 347 -11.33 18.13 -79.30
CA ALA A 347 -11.48 19.58 -79.19
C ALA A 347 -11.16 20.28 -80.52
N VAL A 348 -10.08 19.90 -81.21
CA VAL A 348 -9.73 20.45 -82.53
C VAL A 348 -10.78 20.10 -83.59
N ARG A 349 -11.29 18.85 -83.59
CA ARG A 349 -12.35 18.41 -84.50
C ARG A 349 -13.66 19.15 -84.24
N LEU A 350 -14.08 19.27 -82.99
CA LEU A 350 -15.29 19.99 -82.59
C LEU A 350 -15.18 21.50 -82.85
N ALA A 351 -14.01 22.11 -82.63
CA ALA A 351 -13.79 23.51 -82.91
C ALA A 351 -14.09 23.87 -84.38
N LYS A 352 -13.81 22.96 -85.33
CA LYS A 352 -14.17 23.13 -86.75
C LYS A 352 -15.69 23.24 -86.96
N PHE A 353 -16.50 22.55 -86.16
CA PHE A 353 -17.96 22.58 -86.23
C PHE A 353 -18.59 23.76 -85.47
N TYR A 354 -17.86 24.37 -84.53
CA TYR A 354 -18.37 25.46 -83.70
C TYR A 354 -17.93 26.86 -84.17
N ARG A 355 -16.71 27.01 -84.71
CA ARG A 355 -16.17 28.29 -85.19
C ARG A 355 -16.92 28.80 -86.41
N ARG A 356 -17.18 30.11 -86.48
CA ARG A 356 -17.69 30.78 -87.69
C ARG A 356 -16.54 30.93 -88.67
N MET A 357 -16.77 30.59 -89.94
CA MET A 357 -15.78 30.80 -91.01
C MET A 357 -16.12 32.07 -91.80
N ASP A 358 -15.12 32.81 -92.27
CA ASP A 358 -15.34 34.03 -93.05
C ASP A 358 -15.79 33.75 -94.48
N ILE A 359 -15.46 32.57 -95.01
CA ILE A 359 -15.80 32.13 -96.36
C ILE A 359 -16.46 30.74 -96.27
N ALA A 360 -17.53 30.52 -97.03
CA ALA A 360 -18.10 29.20 -97.24
C ALA A 360 -17.65 28.71 -98.62
N ASP A 361 -16.97 27.56 -98.67
CA ASP A 361 -16.72 26.88 -99.94
C ASP A 361 -18.07 26.42 -100.48
N VAL A 362 -18.58 27.12 -101.49
CA VAL A 362 -19.73 26.69 -102.28
C VAL A 362 -19.17 25.74 -103.33
N TYR A 363 -19.44 24.44 -103.17
CA TYR A 363 -19.24 23.46 -104.24
C TYR A 363 -20.46 23.46 -105.16
#